data_AF-A0AAN6C700-F1
#
_entry.id   AF-A0AAN6C700-F1
#
_cell.length_a   1.000
_cell.length_b   1.000
_cell.length_c   1.000
_cell.angle_alpha   90.00
_cell.angle_beta   90.00
_cell.angle_gamma   90.00
#
_symmetry.space_group_name_H-M   'P 1'
#
loop_
_entity.id
_entity.type
_entity.pdbx_description
1 polymer ?
#
loop_
_entity_poly.entity_id
_entity_poly.type
_entity_poly.pdbx_seq_one_letter_code
_entity_poly.pdbx_strand_id
1 'polypeptide(L)'
;METSQSTSSSRDSSHVLLPESLQHARITSLPQTAYYIPNFISEEEEQMILDKVHTYDRVCTVSLGASLCLNLHRSKDDGALDPVPAWRILQEPRSLLITTDQLYTDYLHGIADIEEDVDLDANTVANWDLLRSPDTFASGKNVRQTRTSLTYRDVLQVSKVANKFGLFMKR
;
A
#
# COMPACT_ATOMS: atom_id res chain seq x y z
N MET A 1 -51.36 13.79 -26.76
CA MET A 1 -50.61 12.62 -26.28
C MET A 1 -49.14 12.89 -26.54
N GLU A 2 -48.48 13.52 -25.59
CA GLU A 2 -47.04 13.73 -25.57
C GLU A 2 -46.58 13.41 -24.15
N THR A 3 -45.75 12.38 -24.01
CA THR A 3 -44.95 12.11 -22.81
C THR A 3 -43.69 11.40 -23.30
N SER A 4 -42.62 12.16 -23.53
CA SER A 4 -41.48 12.30 -22.60
C SER A 4 -40.56 11.08 -22.62
N GLN A 5 -39.53 11.16 -23.47
CA GLN A 5 -38.32 10.36 -23.35
C GLN A 5 -37.50 10.88 -22.16
N SER A 6 -37.35 10.06 -21.13
CA SER A 6 -36.36 10.24 -20.07
C SER A 6 -35.07 9.55 -20.49
N THR A 7 -34.15 10.31 -21.09
CA THR A 7 -32.76 9.89 -21.24
C THR A 7 -32.09 9.99 -19.87
N SER A 8 -31.96 8.87 -19.18
CA SER A 8 -31.14 8.76 -17.99
C SER A 8 -29.69 9.05 -18.34
N SER A 9 -29.17 10.15 -17.81
CA SER A 9 -27.79 10.59 -17.94
C SER A 9 -26.85 9.52 -17.41
N SER A 10 -26.00 9.00 -18.29
CA SER A 10 -24.85 8.16 -17.97
C SER A 10 -24.00 8.82 -16.89
N ARG A 11 -23.77 8.11 -15.79
CA ARG A 11 -22.67 8.41 -14.87
C ARG A 11 -21.38 8.17 -15.64
N ASP A 12 -20.76 9.25 -16.11
CA ASP A 12 -19.46 9.20 -16.75
C ASP A 12 -18.45 8.72 -15.70
N SER A 13 -18.17 7.42 -15.75
CA SER A 13 -17.17 6.80 -14.90
C SER A 13 -15.85 7.14 -15.59
N SER A 14 -15.04 7.98 -14.97
CA SER A 14 -13.73 8.39 -15.46
C SER A 14 -12.85 7.16 -15.73
N HIS A 15 -12.92 6.65 -16.95
CA HIS A 15 -12.20 5.45 -17.35
C HIS A 15 -10.71 5.77 -17.40
N VAL A 16 -9.92 5.15 -16.53
CA VAL A 16 -8.46 5.12 -16.65
C VAL A 16 -8.09 4.51 -18.01
N LEU A 17 -7.52 5.31 -18.90
CA LEU A 17 -7.06 4.86 -20.22
C LEU A 17 -5.63 4.34 -20.12
N LEU A 18 -5.49 3.05 -19.85
CA LEU A 18 -4.19 2.40 -19.91
C LEU A 18 -3.71 2.26 -21.36
N PRO A 19 -2.40 2.41 -21.63
CA PRO A 19 -1.85 2.19 -22.96
C PRO A 19 -2.04 0.73 -23.36
N GLU A 20 -2.26 0.48 -24.66
CA GLU A 20 -2.44 -0.88 -25.19
C GLU A 20 -1.25 -1.80 -24.92
N SER A 21 -0.06 -1.23 -24.73
CA SER A 21 1.14 -1.94 -24.31
C SER A 21 2.13 -1.00 -23.62
N LEU A 22 3.08 -1.56 -22.85
CA LEU A 22 4.16 -0.77 -22.27
C LEU A 22 5.00 -0.06 -23.34
N GLN A 23 5.13 -0.61 -24.55
CA GLN A 23 5.92 0.04 -25.60
C GLN A 23 5.34 1.40 -26.03
N HIS A 24 4.01 1.55 -26.01
CA HIS A 24 3.36 2.84 -26.29
C HIS A 24 3.63 3.89 -25.21
N ALA A 25 3.98 3.48 -23.99
CA ALA A 25 4.33 4.36 -22.89
C ALA A 25 5.84 4.71 -22.84
N ARG A 26 6.67 4.22 -23.78
CA ARG A 26 8.13 4.36 -23.70
C ARG A 26 8.58 5.81 -23.90
N ILE A 27 9.45 6.29 -23.03
CA ILE A 27 10.11 7.60 -23.16
C ILE A 27 11.31 7.45 -24.11
N THR A 28 11.14 7.87 -25.37
CA THR A 28 12.11 7.61 -26.45
C THR A 28 13.40 8.43 -26.36
N SER A 29 13.38 9.56 -25.65
CA SER A 29 14.57 10.41 -25.45
C SER A 29 15.56 9.86 -24.42
N LEU A 30 15.20 8.82 -23.65
CA LEU A 30 16.04 8.24 -22.62
C LEU A 30 16.77 6.99 -23.15
N PRO A 31 18.06 6.79 -22.79
CA PRO A 31 18.84 5.64 -23.25
C PRO A 31 18.40 4.30 -22.63
N GLN A 32 17.57 4.33 -21.57
CA GLN A 32 17.00 3.14 -20.91
C GLN A 32 15.50 2.99 -21.21
N THR A 33 14.94 1.82 -20.90
CA THR A 33 13.51 1.50 -21.01
C THR A 33 12.70 2.14 -19.89
N ALA A 34 12.57 3.47 -19.92
CA ALA A 34 11.64 4.19 -19.07
C ALA A 34 10.26 4.25 -19.73
N TYR A 35 9.21 4.11 -18.93
CA TYR A 35 7.82 4.12 -19.37
C TYR A 35 7.01 5.10 -18.52
N TYR A 36 6.17 5.92 -19.16
CA TYR A 36 5.31 6.89 -18.50
C TYR A 36 3.85 6.66 -18.91
N ILE A 37 3.01 6.36 -17.91
CA ILE A 37 1.58 6.17 -18.09
C ILE A 37 0.89 7.37 -17.44
N PRO A 38 0.42 8.37 -18.23
CA PRO A 38 -0.33 9.49 -17.69
C PRO A 38 -1.71 9.04 -17.21
N ASN A 39 -2.30 9.76 -16.24
CA ASN A 39 -3.66 9.54 -15.76
C ASN A 39 -3.94 8.09 -15.33
N PHE A 40 -2.95 7.43 -14.71
CA PHE A 40 -3.07 6.05 -14.21
C PHE A 40 -4.11 5.91 -13.08
N ILE A 41 -4.30 6.99 -12.32
CA ILE A 41 -5.42 7.18 -11.40
C ILE A 41 -6.21 8.39 -11.88
N SER A 42 -7.52 8.38 -11.65
CA SER A 42 -8.40 9.53 -11.90
C SER A 42 -8.15 10.67 -10.90
N GLU A 43 -8.57 11.88 -11.23
CA GLU A 43 -8.50 13.04 -10.31
C GLU A 43 -9.28 12.79 -9.01
N GLU A 44 -10.40 12.09 -9.08
CA GLU A 44 -11.21 11.74 -7.90
C GLU A 44 -10.46 10.74 -7.00
N GLU A 45 -9.86 9.70 -7.58
CA GLU A 45 -9.03 8.74 -6.85
C GLU A 45 -7.79 9.42 -6.26
N GLU A 46 -7.15 10.32 -7.01
CA GLU A 46 -6.04 11.13 -6.52
C GLU A 46 -6.47 11.92 -5.28
N GLN A 47 -7.55 12.70 -5.37
CA GLN A 47 -8.03 13.49 -4.23
C GLN A 47 -8.36 12.61 -3.02
N MET A 48 -9.03 11.47 -3.23
CA MET A 48 -9.30 10.51 -2.16
C MET A 48 -8.03 9.94 -1.51
N ILE A 49 -6.99 9.67 -2.30
CA ILE A 49 -5.70 9.20 -1.78
C ILE A 49 -5.03 10.34 -1.00
N LEU A 50 -4.96 11.54 -1.57
CA LEU A 50 -4.33 12.70 -0.95
C LEU A 50 -5.01 13.04 0.39
N ASP A 51 -6.33 13.08 0.45
CA ASP A 51 -7.07 13.36 1.70
C ASP A 51 -6.74 12.35 2.80
N LYS A 52 -6.52 11.08 2.44
CA LYS A 52 -6.16 10.01 3.37
C LYS A 52 -4.69 10.02 3.78
N VAL A 53 -3.80 10.63 2.99
CA VAL A 53 -2.33 10.58 3.16
C VAL A 53 -1.75 11.85 3.79
N HIS A 54 -2.39 13.02 3.65
CA HIS A 54 -1.82 14.34 4.01
C HIS A 54 -1.67 14.67 5.50
N THR A 55 -1.84 13.70 6.39
CA THR A 55 -1.74 13.93 7.83
C THR A 55 -0.77 12.92 8.44
N TYR A 56 0.36 13.38 9.00
CA TYR A 56 1.39 12.62 9.74
C TYR A 56 2.46 11.88 8.92
N ASP A 57 3.49 11.36 9.60
CA ASP A 57 4.46 10.43 9.03
C ASP A 57 3.76 9.11 8.72
N ARG A 58 3.39 8.89 7.46
CA ARG A 58 2.66 7.70 7.02
C ARG A 58 3.44 6.88 6.02
N VAL A 59 3.25 5.57 6.10
CA VAL A 59 3.53 4.63 5.02
C VAL A 59 2.21 4.03 4.54
N CYS A 60 1.98 4.12 3.24
CA CYS A 60 0.78 3.67 2.57
C CYS A 60 1.13 2.59 1.55
N THR A 61 0.53 1.41 1.68
CA THR A 61 0.82 0.26 0.83
C THR A 61 -0.43 -0.18 0.09
N VAL A 62 -0.42 -0.07 -1.24
CA VAL A 62 -1.43 -0.64 -2.13
C VAL A 62 -1.03 -2.07 -2.50
N SER A 63 -1.95 -3.02 -2.36
CA SER A 63 -1.72 -4.45 -2.68
C SER A 63 -2.37 -4.83 -4.01
N LEU A 64 -1.63 -5.51 -4.89
CA LEU A 64 -2.06 -5.90 -6.23
C LEU A 64 -1.78 -7.39 -6.49
N GLY A 65 -2.63 -8.04 -7.29
CA GLY A 65 -2.46 -9.43 -7.71
C GLY A 65 -3.02 -10.44 -6.71
N ALA A 66 -2.34 -10.63 -5.57
CA ALA A 66 -2.66 -11.68 -4.60
C ALA A 66 -2.68 -11.17 -3.15
N SER A 67 -3.28 -11.96 -2.26
CA SER A 67 -3.38 -11.67 -0.82
C SER A 67 -2.10 -12.03 -0.07
N LEU A 68 -1.83 -11.31 1.03
CA LEU A 68 -0.71 -11.58 1.94
C LEU A 68 -1.14 -11.31 3.40
N CYS A 69 -0.79 -12.20 4.32
CA CYS A 69 -0.85 -11.91 5.76
C CYS A 69 0.46 -11.24 6.24
N LEU A 70 0.38 -9.97 6.60
CA LEU A 70 1.50 -9.18 7.11
C LEU A 70 1.58 -9.29 8.63
N ASN A 71 2.73 -9.71 9.14
CA ASN A 71 3.00 -9.78 10.57
C ASN A 71 3.62 -8.48 11.07
N LEU A 72 3.13 -7.99 12.21
CA LEU A 72 3.64 -6.82 12.91
C LEU A 72 4.34 -7.26 14.19
N HIS A 73 5.63 -6.99 14.30
CA HIS A 73 6.47 -7.37 15.43
C HIS A 73 6.84 -6.13 16.23
N ARG A 74 6.72 -6.23 17.56
CA ARG A 74 7.20 -5.16 18.45
C ARG A 74 8.72 -5.22 18.52
N SER A 75 9.36 -4.05 18.43
CA SER A 75 10.78 -3.90 18.75
C SER A 75 10.98 -3.99 20.26
N LYS A 76 11.90 -4.83 20.73
CA LYS A 76 12.31 -4.87 22.13
C LYS A 76 13.31 -3.76 22.43
N ASP A 77 13.51 -3.43 23.71
CA ASP A 77 14.44 -2.38 24.16
C ASP A 77 15.90 -2.66 23.75
N ASP A 78 16.25 -3.93 23.54
CA ASP A 78 17.57 -4.37 23.06
C ASP A 78 17.71 -4.36 21.53
N GLY A 79 16.68 -3.91 20.81
CA GLY A 79 16.62 -3.88 19.35
C GLY A 79 16.29 -5.22 18.69
N ALA A 80 16.11 -6.31 19.45
CA ALA A 80 15.63 -7.58 18.92
C ALA A 80 14.12 -7.55 18.66
N LEU A 81 13.65 -8.43 17.78
CA LEU A 81 12.21 -8.62 17.55
C LEU A 81 11.61 -9.62 18.54
N ASP A 82 10.36 -9.41 18.92
CA ASP A 82 9.54 -10.50 19.44
C ASP A 82 9.27 -11.51 18.31
N PRO A 83 9.64 -12.80 18.45
CA PRO A 83 9.35 -13.80 17.42
C PRO A 83 7.84 -13.99 17.21
N VAL A 84 7.02 -13.71 18.23
CA VAL A 84 5.56 -13.76 18.11
C VAL A 84 5.08 -12.41 17.59
N PRO A 85 4.33 -12.37 16.47
CA PRO A 85 3.76 -11.12 16.00
C PRO A 85 2.74 -10.59 17.02
N ALA A 86 2.80 -9.28 17.29
CA ALA A 86 1.81 -8.60 18.11
C ALA A 86 0.44 -8.58 17.40
N TRP A 87 0.45 -8.40 16.07
CA TRP A 87 -0.74 -8.43 15.23
C TRP A 87 -0.44 -8.99 13.84
N ARG A 88 -1.50 -9.44 13.19
CA ARG A 88 -1.50 -9.89 11.80
C ARG A 88 -2.53 -9.09 11.01
N ILE A 89 -2.17 -8.62 9.82
CA ILE A 89 -3.06 -7.86 8.93
C ILE A 89 -3.13 -8.60 7.60
N LEU A 90 -4.33 -8.99 7.18
CA LEU A 90 -4.54 -9.65 5.89
C LEU A 90 -4.83 -8.59 4.81
N GLN A 91 -3.94 -8.49 3.82
CA GLN A 91 -4.00 -7.52 2.73
C GLN A 91 -4.54 -8.16 1.46
N GLU A 92 -5.81 -7.93 1.14
CA GLU A 92 -6.43 -8.40 -0.11
C GLU A 92 -5.98 -7.61 -1.35
N PRO A 93 -6.10 -8.15 -2.57
CA PRO A 93 -5.90 -7.37 -3.79
C PRO A 93 -6.81 -6.14 -3.85
N ARG A 94 -6.24 -5.04 -4.35
CA ARG A 94 -6.83 -3.69 -4.43
C ARG A 94 -7.12 -3.06 -3.06
N SER A 95 -6.43 -3.49 -2.01
CA SER A 95 -6.49 -2.84 -0.69
C SER A 95 -5.42 -1.77 -0.54
N LEU A 96 -5.71 -0.77 0.29
CA LEU A 96 -4.76 0.24 0.77
C LEU A 96 -4.61 0.04 2.28
N LEU A 97 -3.39 -0.28 2.73
CA LEU A 97 -3.02 -0.26 4.15
C LEU A 97 -2.30 1.05 4.44
N ILE A 98 -2.75 1.78 5.47
CA ILE A 98 -2.09 2.99 5.95
C ILE A 98 -1.60 2.72 7.37
N THR A 99 -0.29 2.86 7.57
CA THR A 99 0.36 2.77 8.89
C THR A 99 0.88 4.14 9.29
N THR A 100 0.62 4.54 10.52
CA THR A 100 0.99 5.86 11.09
C THR A 100 1.53 5.68 12.51
N ASP A 101 2.15 6.75 13.03
CA ASP A 101 2.52 6.90 14.45
C ASP A 101 3.30 5.68 14.96
N GLN A 102 2.88 5.11 16.09
CA GLN A 102 3.56 3.99 16.74
C GLN A 102 3.71 2.77 15.84
N LEU A 103 2.72 2.47 14.98
CA LEU A 103 2.83 1.35 14.04
C LEU A 103 3.93 1.57 13.00
N TYR A 104 4.23 2.83 12.69
CA TYR A 104 5.33 3.20 11.81
C TYR A 104 6.69 3.30 12.55
N THR A 105 6.71 3.80 13.79
CA THR A 105 7.96 4.07 14.52
C THR A 105 8.44 2.93 15.40
N ASP A 106 7.52 2.18 16.02
CA ASP A 106 7.83 1.27 17.13
C ASP A 106 7.68 -0.22 16.73
N TYR A 107 6.92 -0.48 15.66
CA TYR A 107 6.69 -1.82 15.13
C TYR A 107 7.42 -2.02 13.81
N LEU A 108 7.97 -3.21 13.66
CA LEU A 108 8.60 -3.66 12.43
C LEU A 108 7.72 -4.68 11.74
N HIS A 109 7.72 -4.63 10.42
CA HIS A 109 6.97 -5.57 9.59
C HIS A 109 7.89 -6.10 8.50
N GLY A 110 7.70 -7.37 8.20
CA GLY A 110 8.44 -8.09 7.18
C GLY A 110 7.53 -9.13 6.54
N ILE A 111 7.89 -9.51 5.32
CA ILE A 111 7.22 -10.60 4.63
C ILE A 111 8.00 -11.86 4.95
N ALA A 112 7.40 -12.77 5.73
CA ALA A 112 7.99 -14.07 6.03
C ALA A 112 8.20 -14.85 4.73
N ASP A 113 9.30 -15.60 4.61
CA ASP A 113 9.58 -16.46 3.45
C ASP A 113 8.85 -17.80 3.61
N ILE A 114 7.56 -17.80 3.29
CA ILE A 114 6.64 -18.94 3.38
C ILE A 114 5.71 -18.98 2.17
N GLU A 115 5.19 -20.17 1.86
CA GLU A 115 4.30 -20.42 0.71
C GLU A 115 2.81 -20.34 1.06
N GLU A 116 2.45 -20.42 2.34
CA GLU A 116 1.05 -20.40 2.81
C GLU A 116 0.95 -19.62 4.11
N ASP A 117 0.00 -18.70 4.21
CA ASP A 117 -0.42 -18.14 5.48
C ASP A 117 -1.47 -19.09 6.10
N VAL A 118 -1.29 -19.43 7.37
CA VAL A 118 -2.18 -20.35 8.12
C VAL A 118 -2.81 -19.63 9.31
N ASP A 119 -3.78 -20.30 9.94
CA ASP A 119 -4.44 -19.83 11.15
C ASP A 119 -5.07 -18.45 10.95
N LEU A 120 -5.83 -18.29 9.85
CA LEU A 120 -6.50 -17.05 9.46
C LEU A 120 -7.97 -17.08 9.92
N ASP A 121 -8.29 -16.32 10.96
CA ASP A 121 -9.68 -16.11 11.39
C ASP A 121 -9.85 -14.76 12.11
N ALA A 122 -11.09 -14.49 12.57
CA ALA A 122 -11.47 -13.25 13.23
C ALA A 122 -10.73 -12.97 14.55
N ASN A 123 -10.15 -13.98 15.19
CA ASN A 123 -9.38 -13.85 16.42
C ASN A 123 -7.89 -13.63 16.16
N THR A 124 -7.38 -14.09 15.02
CA THR A 124 -5.94 -14.07 14.71
C THR A 124 -5.54 -12.96 13.74
N VAL A 125 -6.49 -12.41 12.98
CA VAL A 125 -6.26 -11.33 12.01
C VAL A 125 -6.97 -10.06 12.45
N ALA A 126 -6.20 -9.01 12.72
CA ALA A 126 -6.68 -7.78 13.35
C ALA A 126 -7.71 -6.99 12.51
N ASN A 127 -7.69 -7.13 11.19
CA ASN A 127 -8.59 -6.44 10.26
C ASN A 127 -9.67 -7.33 9.66
N TRP A 128 -9.99 -8.48 10.28
CA TRP A 128 -10.90 -9.47 9.69
C TRP A 128 -12.27 -8.90 9.28
N ASP A 129 -12.87 -8.09 10.14
CA ASP A 129 -14.18 -7.48 9.89
C ASP A 129 -14.15 -6.39 8.80
N LEU A 130 -12.96 -5.96 8.37
CA LEU A 130 -12.76 -5.01 7.28
C LEU A 130 -12.45 -5.69 5.94
N LEU A 131 -12.32 -7.02 5.92
CA LEU A 131 -12.08 -7.76 4.68
C LEU A 131 -13.30 -7.67 3.77
N ARG A 132 -13.04 -7.46 2.49
CA ARG A 132 -14.08 -7.46 1.46
C ARG A 132 -14.68 -8.84 1.28
N SER A 133 -13.86 -9.90 1.40
CA SER A 133 -14.30 -11.27 1.12
C SER A 133 -13.68 -12.29 2.09
N PRO A 134 -14.02 -12.22 3.39
CA PRO A 134 -13.45 -13.11 4.43
C PRO A 134 -13.72 -14.60 4.16
N ASP A 135 -14.84 -14.94 3.51
CA ASP A 135 -15.18 -16.34 3.16
C ASP A 135 -14.12 -17.01 2.26
N THR A 136 -13.33 -16.23 1.52
CA THR A 136 -12.18 -16.75 0.73
C THR A 136 -11.16 -17.47 1.61
N PHE A 137 -11.10 -17.12 2.89
CA PHE A 137 -10.16 -17.63 3.87
C PHE A 137 -10.83 -18.51 4.93
N ALA A 138 -12.06 -18.98 4.69
CA ALA A 138 -12.81 -19.79 5.66
C ALA A 138 -12.13 -21.12 6.04
N SER A 139 -11.18 -21.60 5.22
CA SER A 139 -10.33 -22.75 5.54
C SER A 139 -9.19 -22.45 6.53
N GLY A 140 -9.07 -21.19 6.96
CA GLY A 140 -7.98 -20.70 7.80
C GLY A 140 -6.66 -20.53 7.05
N LYS A 141 -6.66 -20.55 5.71
CA LYS A 141 -5.46 -20.64 4.88
C LYS A 141 -5.49 -19.68 3.69
N ASN A 142 -4.31 -19.19 3.30
CA ASN A 142 -4.05 -18.44 2.08
C ASN A 142 -2.76 -18.95 1.42
N VAL A 143 -2.89 -19.69 0.31
CA VAL A 143 -1.73 -20.11 -0.50
C VAL A 143 -1.22 -18.90 -1.27
N ARG A 144 0.06 -18.55 -1.08
CA ARG A 144 0.63 -17.34 -1.66
C ARG A 144 0.81 -17.49 -3.16
N GLN A 145 0.64 -16.36 -3.83
CA GLN A 145 0.82 -16.21 -5.27
C GLN A 145 1.59 -14.91 -5.53
N THR A 146 1.98 -14.66 -6.78
CA THR A 146 2.65 -13.43 -7.17
C THR A 146 1.82 -12.20 -6.79
N ARG A 147 2.36 -11.42 -5.85
CA ARG A 147 1.79 -10.17 -5.36
C ARG A 147 2.74 -9.03 -5.67
N THR A 148 2.17 -7.92 -6.12
CA THR A 148 2.90 -6.65 -6.27
C THR A 148 2.35 -5.67 -5.25
N SER A 149 3.20 -4.83 -4.66
CA SER A 149 2.74 -3.71 -3.83
C SER A 149 3.39 -2.40 -4.23
N LEU A 150 2.60 -1.33 -4.17
CA LEU A 150 3.07 0.04 -4.35
C LEU A 150 3.10 0.70 -2.98
N THR A 151 4.26 1.21 -2.58
CA THR A 151 4.42 1.87 -1.28
C THR A 151 4.68 3.35 -1.49
N TYR A 152 3.79 4.17 -0.95
CA TYR A 152 3.92 5.62 -0.88
C TYR A 152 4.36 5.97 0.53
N ARG A 153 5.32 6.89 0.63
CA ARG A 153 5.75 7.43 1.91
C ARG A 153 6.03 8.90 1.75
N ASP A 154 5.69 9.68 2.77
CA ASP A 154 6.27 11.00 2.88
C ASP A 154 7.73 10.86 3.36
N VAL A 155 8.63 11.63 2.74
CA VAL A 155 10.03 11.65 3.13
C VAL A 155 10.30 13.01 3.74
N LEU A 156 10.32 13.06 5.08
CA LEU A 156 10.76 14.25 5.79
C LEU A 156 12.11 14.72 5.25
N GLN A 157 12.26 16.03 5.04
CA GLN A 157 13.55 16.61 4.73
C GLN A 157 14.54 16.26 5.85
N VAL A 158 15.53 15.43 5.53
CA VAL A 158 16.66 15.19 6.44
C VAL A 158 17.45 16.51 6.57
N SER A 159 17.36 17.14 7.74
CA SER A 159 18.13 18.33 8.04
C SER A 159 19.63 17.97 8.03
N LYS A 160 20.37 18.47 7.05
CA LYS A 160 21.83 18.24 6.86
C LYS A 160 22.71 18.92 7.93
N VAL A 161 22.21 19.14 9.14
CA VAL A 161 22.92 19.87 10.20
C VAL A 161 24.03 19.00 10.84
N ALA A 162 23.97 17.68 10.72
CA ALA A 162 25.02 16.78 11.21
C ALA A 162 26.39 16.98 10.51
N ASN A 163 26.42 17.44 9.25
CA ASN A 163 27.68 17.65 8.52
C ASN A 163 28.38 18.98 8.84
N LYS A 164 27.75 19.90 9.59
CA LYS A 164 28.35 21.21 9.91
C LYS A 164 29.05 21.25 11.27
N PHE A 165 28.63 20.42 12.23
CA PHE A 165 29.24 20.37 13.57
C PHE A 165 30.55 19.58 13.63
N GLY A 166 30.79 18.63 12.72
CA GLY A 166 32.07 17.92 12.63
C GLY A 166 33.26 18.77 12.16
N LEU A 167 33.00 19.91 11.50
CA LEU A 167 34.05 20.79 10.98
C LEU A 167 34.50 21.86 12.01
N PHE A 168 33.70 22.08 13.06
CA PHE A 168 33.97 23.12 14.09
C PHE A 168 34.72 22.60 15.32
N MET A 169 34.99 21.29 15.43
CA MET A 169 35.80 20.69 16.51
C MET A 169 37.26 20.40 16.11
N LYS A 170 37.73 20.91 14.96
CA LYS A 170 39.17 20.92 14.59
C LYS A 170 39.67 22.35 14.42
N ARG A 171 39.87 23.07 15.53
CA ARG A 171 40.83 24.16 15.66
C ARG A 171 41.40 24.17 17.07
#